data_AF-A0A137QNQ1-F1
#
_entry.id   AF-A0A137QNQ1-F1
#
_cell.length_a   1.000
_cell.length_b   1.000
_cell.length_c   1.000
_cell.angle_alpha   90.00
_cell.angle_beta   90.00
_cell.angle_gamma   90.00
#
_symmetry.space_group_name_H-M   'P 1'
#
loop_
_entity.id
_entity.type
_entity.pdbx_description
1 polymer ?
#
loop_
_entity_poly.entity_id
_entity_poly.type
_entity_poly.pdbx_seq_one_letter_code
_entity_poly.pdbx_strand_id
1 'polypeptide(L)'
;MCSSLQDTLKEVFIWNNNPIPLSRENFAQAQCPEELLKIHNSPQNLYFQARFLACAQASAPYCFIQDDDYFIKPSIIRAMRARMEETNIMSLHLLPSHEMLFSQSSAIKVDSSIHTLFAWLGYGTMTSRSRAQEFIDLLVAVNATEDVFKMADNYFTILANGLPELWFDQNYELGGGTPFTVGVVGEERNNRHIVNAGVILDSLALRLAPESEVQFPYISLQTSSSATETMTRAACKDMPCIMETNIEAIPNLLDSTVSSASEIIAHTMRQFQALSTDSTERFLQCSPSFAVDVDPETSFCSASGELNLGKTEEISSFSSY
;
A
#
# COMPACT_ATOMS: atom_id res chain seq x y z
N MET A 1 -6.32 6.84 -20.11
CA MET A 1 -5.80 7.27 -18.79
C MET A 1 -5.38 8.74 -18.78
N CYS A 2 -4.44 9.18 -19.64
CA CYS A 2 -3.96 10.57 -19.61
C CYS A 2 -5.03 11.63 -19.88
N SER A 3 -5.88 11.45 -20.90
CA SER A 3 -6.98 12.39 -21.20
C SER A 3 -8.00 12.48 -20.06
N SER A 4 -8.29 11.35 -19.42
CA SER A 4 -9.24 11.26 -18.31
C SER A 4 -8.69 11.74 -16.98
N LEU A 5 -7.45 12.22 -16.90
CA LEU A 5 -6.78 12.68 -15.66
C LEU A 5 -6.01 13.99 -15.87
N GLN A 6 -6.33 14.81 -16.88
CA GLN A 6 -5.58 16.04 -17.17
C GLN A 6 -5.56 17.05 -16.02
N ASP A 7 -6.58 17.04 -15.18
CA ASP A 7 -6.72 17.85 -13.95
C ASP A 7 -5.88 17.31 -12.78
N THR A 8 -5.40 16.07 -12.87
CA THR A 8 -4.74 15.35 -11.78
C THR A 8 -3.28 15.01 -12.09
N LEU A 9 -2.99 14.57 -13.31
CA LEU A 9 -1.66 14.14 -13.73
C LEU A 9 -0.80 15.33 -14.14
N LYS A 10 0.39 15.40 -13.53
CA LYS A 10 1.45 16.31 -13.96
C LYS A 10 2.40 15.67 -14.98
N GLU A 11 2.71 14.39 -14.79
CA GLU A 11 3.55 13.58 -15.66
C GLU A 11 3.25 12.10 -15.43
N VAL A 12 3.61 11.26 -16.40
CA VAL A 12 3.64 9.80 -16.32
C VAL A 12 5.08 9.36 -16.53
N PHE A 13 5.69 8.86 -15.47
CA PHE A 13 7.06 8.38 -15.49
C PHE A 13 7.07 6.86 -15.57
N ILE A 14 7.59 6.32 -16.66
CA ILE A 14 7.78 4.88 -16.86
C ILE A 14 9.25 4.54 -16.62
N TRP A 15 9.50 3.72 -15.60
CA TRP A 15 10.82 3.17 -15.33
C TRP A 15 10.91 1.76 -15.92
N ASN A 16 11.65 1.61 -17.02
CA ASN A 16 11.83 0.33 -17.67
C ASN A 16 13.02 -0.42 -17.05
N ASN A 17 12.73 -1.50 -16.32
CA ASN A 17 13.71 -2.45 -15.79
C ASN A 17 14.02 -3.61 -16.76
N ASN A 18 13.38 -3.65 -17.94
CA ASN A 18 13.61 -4.66 -18.96
C ASN A 18 14.85 -4.32 -19.81
N PRO A 19 15.68 -5.29 -20.20
CA PRO A 19 16.82 -5.05 -21.11
C PRO A 19 16.39 -4.56 -22.50
N ILE A 20 15.15 -4.80 -22.91
CA ILE A 20 14.59 -4.29 -24.16
C ILE A 20 14.14 -2.84 -23.93
N PRO A 21 14.73 -1.85 -24.61
CA PRO A 21 14.35 -0.46 -24.43
C PRO A 21 12.93 -0.19 -24.93
N LEU A 22 12.20 0.61 -24.17
CA LEU A 22 10.90 1.16 -24.57
C LEU A 22 11.10 2.50 -25.29
N SER A 23 10.22 2.76 -26.25
CA SER A 23 10.09 4.01 -26.97
C SER A 23 8.65 4.54 -26.88
N ARG A 24 8.41 5.74 -27.39
CA ARG A 24 7.07 6.36 -27.36
C ARG A 24 6.06 5.58 -28.19
N GLU A 25 6.52 4.93 -29.25
CA GLU A 25 5.69 4.10 -30.13
C GLU A 25 5.04 2.94 -29.37
N ASN A 26 5.68 2.42 -28.32
CA ASN A 26 5.07 1.40 -27.44
C ASN A 26 3.80 1.91 -26.74
N PHE A 27 3.65 3.23 -26.61
CA PHE A 27 2.54 3.88 -25.91
C PHE A 27 1.63 4.68 -26.85
N ALA A 28 1.72 4.50 -28.17
CA ALA A 28 0.92 5.25 -29.14
C ALA A 28 -0.60 5.14 -28.89
N GLN A 29 -1.06 3.98 -28.41
CA GLN A 29 -2.47 3.73 -28.08
C GLN A 29 -2.94 4.44 -26.81
N ALA A 30 -2.02 4.83 -25.91
CA ALA A 30 -2.38 5.49 -24.66
C ALA A 30 -2.89 6.93 -24.88
N GLN A 31 -2.62 7.50 -26.07
CA GLN A 31 -3.02 8.87 -26.46
C GLN A 31 -2.61 9.91 -25.41
N CYS A 32 -1.47 9.69 -24.75
CA CYS A 32 -0.91 10.64 -23.80
C CYS A 32 -0.19 11.75 -24.57
N PRO A 33 -0.42 13.03 -24.22
CA PRO A 33 0.39 14.14 -24.71
C PRO A 33 1.89 13.86 -24.53
N GLU A 34 2.70 14.26 -25.51
CA GLU A 34 4.12 13.90 -25.53
C GLU A 34 4.88 14.45 -24.32
N GLU A 35 4.49 15.64 -23.87
CA GLU A 35 5.05 16.35 -22.73
C GLU A 35 4.76 15.68 -21.39
N LEU A 36 3.71 14.83 -21.30
CA LEU A 36 3.36 14.13 -20.08
C LEU A 36 4.11 12.82 -19.93
N LEU A 37 4.52 12.17 -21.03
CA LEU A 37 5.16 10.85 -20.98
C LEU A 37 6.69 10.96 -20.90
N LYS A 38 7.25 10.44 -19.80
CA LYS A 38 8.69 10.30 -19.58
C LYS A 38 9.05 8.82 -19.45
N ILE A 39 10.00 8.37 -20.26
CA ILE A 39 10.48 6.98 -20.24
C ILE A 39 11.95 6.98 -19.81
N HIS A 40 12.28 6.20 -18.79
CA HIS A 40 13.66 5.91 -18.38
C HIS A 40 13.97 4.45 -18.65
N ASN A 41 14.85 4.19 -19.63
CA ASN A 41 15.38 2.85 -19.90
C ASN A 41 16.60 2.61 -19.00
N SER A 42 16.41 1.86 -17.92
CA SER A 42 17.48 1.59 -16.96
C SER A 42 18.49 0.61 -17.56
N PRO A 43 19.81 0.84 -17.39
CA PRO A 43 20.84 -0.10 -17.86
C PRO A 43 20.87 -1.41 -17.05
N GLN A 44 20.20 -1.44 -15.90
CA GLN A 44 20.13 -2.61 -15.01
C GLN A 44 18.76 -2.70 -14.33
N ASN A 45 18.36 -3.91 -13.93
CA ASN A 45 17.12 -4.10 -13.18
C ASN A 45 17.30 -3.62 -11.73
N LEU A 46 16.64 -2.53 -11.38
CA LEU A 46 16.62 -1.96 -10.03
C LEU A 46 15.47 -2.48 -9.16
N TYR A 47 14.66 -3.41 -9.67
CA TYR A 47 13.52 -3.99 -8.97
C TYR A 47 12.63 -2.91 -8.37
N PHE A 48 12.31 -3.01 -7.07
CA PHE A 48 11.42 -2.10 -6.37
C PHE A 48 12.06 -0.73 -6.12
N GLN A 49 13.38 -0.61 -6.06
CA GLN A 49 14.06 0.68 -5.85
C GLN A 49 13.64 1.75 -6.87
N ALA A 50 13.39 1.32 -8.11
CA ALA A 50 13.07 2.17 -9.23
C ALA A 50 11.90 3.13 -8.95
N ARG A 51 10.83 2.67 -8.29
CA ARG A 51 9.63 3.48 -8.03
C ARG A 51 9.91 4.63 -7.07
N PHE A 52 10.78 4.42 -6.08
CA PHE A 52 11.19 5.46 -5.13
C PHE A 52 12.11 6.49 -5.79
N LEU A 53 13.06 6.04 -6.63
CA LEU A 53 13.92 6.94 -7.40
C LEU A 53 13.11 7.79 -8.38
N ALA A 54 12.16 7.18 -9.10
CA ALA A 54 11.27 7.88 -10.01
C ALA A 54 10.43 8.93 -9.26
N CYS A 55 9.82 8.53 -8.13
CA CYS A 55 9.00 9.43 -7.33
C CYS A 55 9.81 10.59 -6.76
N ALA A 56 10.97 10.34 -6.15
CA ALA A 56 11.84 11.38 -5.59
C ALA A 56 12.32 12.39 -6.64
N GLN A 57 12.50 11.95 -7.90
CA GLN A 57 12.88 12.80 -9.03
C GLN A 57 11.70 13.48 -9.74
N ALA A 58 10.47 13.19 -9.33
CA ALA A 58 9.29 13.77 -9.94
C ALA A 58 9.17 15.27 -9.64
N SER A 59 8.48 15.97 -10.53
CA SER A 59 8.19 17.39 -10.40
C SER A 59 6.94 17.67 -9.54
N ALA A 60 6.04 16.70 -9.46
CA ALA A 60 4.81 16.78 -8.67
C ALA A 60 5.06 16.60 -7.16
N PRO A 61 4.20 17.16 -6.30
CA PRO A 61 4.30 16.98 -4.84
C PRO A 61 3.94 15.56 -4.39
N TYR A 62 3.08 14.86 -5.15
CA TYR A 62 2.64 13.50 -4.88
C TYR A 62 2.91 12.60 -6.08
N CYS A 63 3.17 11.33 -5.79
CA CYS A 63 3.34 10.28 -6.77
C CYS A 63 2.24 9.26 -6.58
N PHE A 64 1.66 8.81 -7.69
CA PHE A 64 0.89 7.57 -7.74
C PHE A 64 1.78 6.49 -8.35
N ILE A 65 2.00 5.41 -7.62
CA ILE A 65 2.87 4.29 -7.96
C ILE A 65 1.97 3.09 -8.28
N GLN A 66 2.28 2.38 -9.37
CA GLN A 66 1.53 1.22 -9.83
C GLN A 66 2.44 0.31 -10.65
N ASP A 67 2.22 -1.00 -10.56
CA ASP A 67 2.78 -2.02 -11.45
C ASP A 67 1.98 -2.07 -12.77
N ASP A 68 2.57 -2.69 -13.80
CA ASP A 68 2.06 -2.72 -15.18
C ASP A 68 1.05 -3.84 -15.46
N ASP A 69 0.74 -4.66 -14.47
CA ASP A 69 -0.22 -5.78 -14.51
C ASP A 69 -1.58 -5.44 -13.90
N TYR A 70 -1.80 -4.18 -13.47
CA TYR A 70 -3.06 -3.69 -12.92
C TYR A 70 -3.63 -2.50 -13.71
N PHE A 71 -4.93 -2.25 -13.56
CA PHE A 71 -5.59 -1.06 -14.07
C PHE A 71 -6.36 -0.34 -12.96
N ILE A 72 -5.86 0.81 -12.51
CA ILE A 72 -6.60 1.63 -11.55
C ILE A 72 -7.40 2.71 -12.25
N LYS A 73 -8.68 2.81 -11.90
CA LYS A 73 -9.60 3.75 -12.53
C LYS A 73 -9.23 5.22 -12.23
N PRO A 74 -9.39 6.14 -13.19
CA PRO A 74 -9.18 7.57 -12.99
C PRO A 74 -9.95 8.19 -11.80
N SER A 75 -11.18 7.75 -11.56
CA SER A 75 -12.00 8.20 -10.42
C SER A 75 -11.32 7.92 -9.07
N ILE A 76 -10.70 6.74 -8.95
CA ILE A 76 -10.03 6.30 -7.72
C ILE A 76 -8.76 7.11 -7.49
N ILE A 77 -7.95 7.32 -8.54
CA ILE A 77 -6.73 8.14 -8.45
C ILE A 77 -7.08 9.57 -8.02
N ARG A 78 -8.19 10.14 -8.50
CA ARG A 78 -8.69 11.45 -8.04
C ARG A 78 -9.06 11.44 -6.56
N ALA A 79 -9.83 10.45 -6.12
CA ALA A 79 -10.23 10.33 -4.71
C ALA A 79 -9.01 10.20 -3.78
N MET A 80 -8.02 9.39 -4.16
CA MET A 80 -6.76 9.27 -3.41
C MET A 80 -6.01 10.61 -3.35
N ARG A 81 -5.95 11.34 -4.47
CA ARG A 81 -5.28 12.65 -4.54
C ARG A 81 -5.97 13.69 -3.67
N ALA A 82 -7.30 13.75 -3.71
CA ALA A 82 -8.07 14.61 -2.82
C ALA A 82 -7.83 14.25 -1.34
N ARG A 83 -7.83 12.95 -1.00
CA ARG A 83 -7.55 12.48 0.36
C ARG A 83 -6.16 12.91 0.87
N MET A 84 -5.13 12.79 0.04
CA MET A 84 -3.76 13.22 0.36
C MET A 84 -3.62 14.74 0.56
N GLU A 85 -4.52 15.54 -0.04
CA GLU A 85 -4.54 17.00 0.15
C GLU A 85 -5.32 17.40 1.41
N GLU A 86 -6.40 16.69 1.74
CA GLU A 86 -7.22 16.95 2.92
C GLU A 86 -6.58 16.49 4.22
N THR A 87 -5.83 15.39 4.13
CA THR A 87 -5.24 14.75 5.30
C THR A 87 -3.73 14.74 5.17
N ASN A 88 -3.04 15.02 6.28
CA ASN A 88 -1.58 14.91 6.33
C ASN A 88 -1.16 13.43 6.53
N ILE A 89 -1.74 12.51 5.74
CA ILE A 89 -1.39 11.09 5.77
C ILE A 89 -0.08 10.85 5.04
N MET A 90 0.71 9.90 5.54
CA MET A 90 2.07 9.65 5.07
C MET A 90 2.07 8.93 3.72
N SER A 91 1.22 7.92 3.60
CA SER A 91 0.94 7.20 2.36
C SER A 91 -0.45 6.59 2.42
N LEU A 92 -1.02 6.38 1.23
CA LEU A 92 -2.31 5.74 1.01
C LEU A 92 -2.10 4.56 0.06
N HIS A 93 -2.43 3.36 0.50
CA HIS A 93 -2.25 2.13 -0.26
C HIS A 93 -3.62 1.58 -0.69
N LEU A 94 -3.80 1.44 -1.99
CA LEU A 94 -4.92 0.73 -2.57
C LEU A 94 -4.52 -0.74 -2.69
N LEU A 95 -5.34 -1.65 -2.18
CA LEU A 95 -5.02 -3.08 -2.14
C LEU A 95 -6.22 -3.91 -2.63
N PRO A 96 -5.98 -5.00 -3.37
CA PRO A 96 -6.98 -6.03 -3.58
C PRO A 96 -7.23 -6.77 -2.26
N SER A 97 -8.37 -7.45 -2.15
CA SER A 97 -8.82 -8.03 -0.88
C SER A 97 -7.80 -9.00 -0.27
N HIS A 98 -7.12 -9.82 -1.07
CA HIS A 98 -6.12 -10.76 -0.54
C HIS A 98 -4.88 -10.06 0.05
N GLU A 99 -4.39 -8.98 -0.57
CA GLU A 99 -3.27 -8.20 -0.04
C GLU A 99 -3.70 -7.38 1.19
N MET A 100 -4.94 -6.90 1.21
CA MET A 100 -5.51 -6.23 2.37
C MET A 100 -5.57 -7.16 3.58
N LEU A 101 -6.05 -8.41 3.39
CA LEU A 101 -6.08 -9.42 4.45
C LEU A 101 -4.68 -9.65 5.04
N PHE A 102 -3.69 -9.81 4.17
CA PHE A 102 -2.30 -9.98 4.59
C PHE A 102 -1.79 -8.76 5.36
N SER A 103 -2.06 -7.56 4.84
CA SER A 103 -1.58 -6.30 5.42
C SER A 103 -2.15 -6.07 6.81
N GLN A 104 -3.47 -6.22 6.98
CA GLN A 104 -4.13 -6.12 8.28
C GLN A 104 -3.65 -7.21 9.25
N SER A 105 -3.44 -8.43 8.76
CA SER A 105 -2.90 -9.54 9.57
C SER A 105 -1.43 -9.37 9.95
N SER A 106 -0.70 -8.46 9.30
CA SER A 106 0.69 -8.14 9.61
C SER A 106 0.87 -6.96 10.56
N ALA A 107 -0.22 -6.33 10.99
CA ALA A 107 -0.14 -5.22 11.94
C ALA A 107 0.39 -5.72 13.28
N ILE A 108 1.44 -5.06 13.77
CA ILE A 108 2.12 -5.40 15.02
C ILE A 108 2.44 -4.18 15.86
N LYS A 109 2.49 -4.39 17.17
CA LYS A 109 2.87 -3.39 18.17
C LYS A 109 3.97 -3.95 19.06
N VAL A 110 5.03 -3.16 19.27
CA VAL A 110 6.08 -3.46 20.26
C VAL A 110 6.09 -2.32 21.27
N ASP A 111 5.67 -2.63 22.49
CA ASP A 111 5.52 -1.68 23.59
C ASP A 111 4.78 -0.39 23.17
N SER A 112 5.33 0.79 23.48
CA SER A 112 4.81 2.09 23.05
C SER A 112 5.65 2.75 21.94
N SER A 113 6.70 2.08 21.44
CA SER A 113 7.66 2.67 20.51
C SER A 113 7.41 2.28 19.06
N ILE A 114 6.92 1.06 18.82
CA ILE A 114 6.72 0.54 17.47
C ILE A 114 5.25 0.22 17.23
N HIS A 115 4.72 0.75 16.13
CA HIS A 115 3.42 0.36 15.60
C HIS A 115 3.46 0.40 14.07
N THR A 116 3.41 -0.77 13.43
CA THR A 116 3.66 -0.86 12.00
C THR A 116 2.97 -2.06 11.37
N LEU A 117 2.93 -2.09 10.04
CA LEU A 117 2.46 -3.22 9.25
C LEU A 117 3.25 -3.33 7.94
N PHE A 118 3.10 -4.45 7.26
CA PHE A 118 3.54 -4.62 5.88
C PHE A 118 2.38 -4.39 4.91
N ALA A 119 2.56 -3.55 3.89
CA ALA A 119 1.64 -3.47 2.76
C ALA A 119 2.42 -3.36 1.44
N TRP A 120 1.92 -4.03 0.41
CA TRP A 120 2.45 -3.91 -0.95
C TRP A 120 2.15 -2.52 -1.54
N LEU A 121 2.97 -2.13 -2.51
CA LEU A 121 2.81 -0.86 -3.22
C LEU A 121 2.32 -1.03 -4.66
N GLY A 122 2.49 -2.24 -5.22
CA GLY A 122 2.35 -2.53 -6.64
C GLY A 122 0.96 -2.30 -7.20
N TYR A 123 -0.09 -2.64 -6.45
CA TYR A 123 -1.46 -2.46 -6.93
C TYR A 123 -1.83 -0.99 -7.16
N GLY A 124 -1.41 -0.11 -6.25
CA GLY A 124 -1.67 1.32 -6.32
C GLY A 124 -1.31 2.00 -5.01
N THR A 125 -0.38 2.95 -5.02
CA THR A 125 -0.01 3.67 -3.80
C THR A 125 0.20 5.14 -4.09
N MET A 126 -0.37 5.99 -3.26
CA MET A 126 -0.12 7.42 -3.28
C MET A 126 0.77 7.81 -2.11
N THR A 127 1.85 8.54 -2.40
CA THR A 127 2.81 9.02 -1.41
C THR A 127 3.37 10.37 -1.85
N SER A 128 3.88 11.17 -0.91
CA SER A 128 4.52 12.42 -1.28
C SER A 128 5.92 12.19 -1.86
N ARG A 129 6.36 13.09 -2.74
CA ARG A 129 7.73 13.07 -3.26
C ARG A 129 8.77 13.16 -2.14
N SER A 130 8.54 14.05 -1.16
CA SER A 130 9.46 14.20 -0.03
C SER A 130 9.56 12.91 0.77
N ARG A 131 8.45 12.18 0.91
CA ARG A 131 8.42 10.90 1.63
C ARG A 131 9.27 9.83 0.95
N ALA A 132 9.20 9.73 -0.39
CA ALA A 132 10.05 8.83 -1.15
C ALA A 132 11.55 9.18 -0.99
N GLN A 133 11.88 10.47 -0.98
CA GLN A 133 13.25 10.93 -0.74
C GLN A 133 13.73 10.61 0.68
N GLU A 134 12.93 10.91 1.70
CA GLU A 134 13.22 10.61 3.10
C GLU A 134 13.45 9.11 3.33
N PHE A 135 12.70 8.26 2.64
CA PHE A 135 12.90 6.81 2.69
C PHE A 135 14.26 6.40 2.10
N ILE A 136 14.62 6.94 0.94
CA ILE A 136 15.93 6.68 0.32
C ILE A 136 17.05 7.14 1.25
N ASP A 137 16.91 8.34 1.83
CA ASP A 137 17.89 8.91 2.77
C ASP A 137 18.02 8.04 4.04
N LEU A 138 16.92 7.49 4.55
CA LEU A 138 16.94 6.53 5.65
C LEU A 138 17.74 5.27 5.28
N LEU A 139 17.47 4.68 4.11
CA LEU A 139 18.21 3.49 3.65
C LEU A 139 19.71 3.76 3.54
N VAL A 140 20.11 4.95 3.04
CA VAL A 140 21.52 5.38 3.03
C VAL A 140 22.06 5.50 4.45
N ALA A 141 21.31 6.14 5.37
CA ALA A 141 21.76 6.38 6.73
C ALA A 141 21.93 5.10 7.57
N VAL A 142 21.14 4.04 7.28
CA VAL A 142 21.33 2.71 7.89
C VAL A 142 22.34 1.85 7.15
N ASN A 143 23.04 2.41 6.15
CA ASN A 143 24.03 1.73 5.33
C ASN A 143 23.46 0.46 4.67
N ALA A 144 22.26 0.59 4.10
CA ALA A 144 21.56 -0.50 3.41
C ALA A 144 22.40 -1.04 2.24
N THR A 145 22.38 -2.36 2.08
CA THR A 145 23.05 -3.02 0.94
C THR A 145 22.26 -2.82 -0.34
N GLU A 146 22.88 -3.08 -1.49
CA GLU A 146 22.20 -3.06 -2.80
C GLU A 146 20.97 -3.99 -2.82
N ASP A 147 21.07 -5.14 -2.15
CA ASP A 147 19.98 -6.12 -2.03
C ASP A 147 18.77 -5.54 -1.26
N VAL A 148 19.02 -4.78 -0.18
CA VAL A 148 17.96 -4.06 0.54
C VAL A 148 17.33 -2.98 -0.33
N PHE A 149 18.14 -2.22 -1.07
CA PHE A 149 17.62 -1.22 -2.01
C PHE A 149 16.73 -1.85 -3.08
N LYS A 150 17.15 -2.98 -3.69
CA LYS A 150 16.37 -3.67 -4.71
C LYS A 150 15.03 -4.20 -4.19
N MET A 151 14.98 -4.59 -2.92
CA MET A 151 13.78 -5.09 -2.25
C MET A 151 13.04 -4.01 -1.43
N ALA A 152 13.20 -2.74 -1.81
CA ALA A 152 12.72 -1.57 -1.06
C ALA A 152 11.24 -1.62 -0.61
N ASP A 153 10.33 -2.23 -1.37
CA ASP A 153 8.93 -2.39 -0.97
C ASP A 153 8.77 -3.15 0.36
N ASN A 154 9.63 -4.15 0.62
CA ASN A 154 9.62 -4.91 1.86
C ASN A 154 10.01 -4.10 3.10
N TYR A 155 10.53 -2.89 2.90
CA TYR A 155 11.01 -2.01 3.97
C TYR A 155 10.14 -0.78 4.15
N PHE A 156 9.46 -0.31 3.10
CA PHE A 156 8.82 1.00 3.06
C PHE A 156 7.83 1.21 4.21
N THR A 157 6.76 0.42 4.29
CA THR A 157 5.73 0.62 5.34
C THR A 157 6.25 0.24 6.73
N ILE A 158 7.08 -0.80 6.82
CA ILE A 158 7.61 -1.28 8.10
C ILE A 158 8.46 -0.19 8.76
N LEU A 159 9.45 0.34 8.04
CA LEU A 159 10.36 1.36 8.55
C LEU A 159 9.70 2.72 8.78
N ALA A 160 8.51 2.96 8.21
CA ALA A 160 7.77 4.19 8.47
C ALA A 160 7.31 4.30 9.93
N ASN A 161 7.22 3.16 10.63
CA ASN A 161 6.76 3.05 12.01
C ASN A 161 5.41 3.74 12.26
N GLY A 162 4.48 3.52 11.35
CA GLY A 162 3.11 4.00 11.46
C GLY A 162 2.23 3.18 10.52
N LEU A 163 0.94 3.15 10.82
CA LEU A 163 -0.01 2.48 9.96
C LEU A 163 -0.34 3.39 8.77
N PRO A 164 -0.09 2.95 7.52
CA PRO A 164 -0.55 3.68 6.35
C PRO A 164 -2.08 3.61 6.25
N GLU A 165 -2.68 4.54 5.50
CA GLU A 165 -4.11 4.43 5.19
C GLU A 165 -4.31 3.37 4.10
N LEU A 166 -5.11 2.34 4.38
CA LEU A 166 -5.37 1.23 3.46
C LEU A 166 -6.78 1.32 2.87
N TRP A 167 -6.90 1.23 1.55
CA TRP A 167 -8.16 1.29 0.81
C TRP A 167 -8.37 0.01 -0.02
N PHE A 168 -9.60 -0.47 -0.08
CA PHE A 168 -10.01 -1.52 -1.01
C PHE A 168 -10.34 -0.95 -2.39
N ASP A 169 -10.16 -1.80 -3.41
CA ASP A 169 -10.65 -1.62 -4.78
C ASP A 169 -11.30 -2.91 -5.31
N GLN A 170 -11.88 -2.85 -6.50
CA GLN A 170 -12.56 -3.96 -7.20
C GLN A 170 -11.60 -4.91 -7.97
N ASN A 171 -10.29 -4.78 -7.79
CA ASN A 171 -9.26 -5.67 -8.37
C ASN A 171 -9.32 -5.86 -9.90
N TYR A 172 -8.88 -4.85 -10.68
CA TYR A 172 -8.79 -4.97 -12.13
C TYR A 172 -7.39 -5.40 -12.59
N GLU A 173 -7.15 -6.70 -12.61
CA GLU A 173 -5.92 -7.30 -13.16
C GLU A 173 -5.95 -7.28 -14.70
N LEU A 174 -4.85 -6.82 -15.31
CA LEU A 174 -4.63 -6.85 -16.75
C LEU A 174 -3.96 -8.16 -17.23
N GLY A 175 -3.53 -8.98 -16.28
CA GLY A 175 -2.61 -10.10 -16.50
C GLY A 175 -1.18 -9.60 -16.67
N GLY A 176 -0.20 -10.41 -16.24
CA GLY A 176 1.21 -10.01 -16.28
C GLY A 176 2.19 -11.18 -16.21
N GLY A 177 1.68 -12.41 -16.35
CA GLY A 177 2.42 -13.60 -15.97
C GLY A 177 2.50 -13.75 -14.45
N THR A 178 3.46 -14.55 -13.97
CA THR A 178 3.68 -14.75 -12.53
C THR A 178 4.71 -13.74 -12.02
N PRO A 179 4.37 -12.84 -11.08
CA PRO A 179 5.33 -11.91 -10.51
C PRO A 179 6.53 -12.63 -9.89
N PHE A 180 7.71 -12.01 -9.90
CA PHE A 180 8.94 -12.59 -9.31
C PHE A 180 8.87 -12.76 -7.77
N THR A 181 7.85 -12.18 -7.16
CA THR A 181 7.49 -12.31 -5.73
C THR A 181 6.69 -13.56 -5.42
N VAL A 182 6.10 -14.21 -6.41
CA VAL A 182 5.22 -15.37 -6.24
C VAL A 182 6.02 -16.69 -6.33
N GLY A 183 5.59 -17.67 -5.53
CA GLY A 183 6.20 -19.00 -5.42
C GLY A 183 7.22 -19.08 -4.29
N VAL A 184 7.57 -20.31 -3.89
CA VAL A 184 8.36 -20.62 -2.69
C VAL A 184 9.61 -19.74 -2.57
N VAL A 185 10.39 -19.60 -3.65
CA VAL A 185 11.62 -18.79 -3.65
C VAL A 185 11.34 -17.30 -3.49
N GLY A 186 10.28 -16.80 -4.11
CA GLY A 186 9.86 -15.40 -4.00
C GLY A 186 9.36 -15.07 -2.60
N GLU A 187 8.51 -15.94 -2.05
CA GLU A 187 7.96 -15.84 -0.69
C GLU A 187 9.07 -15.88 0.37
N GLU A 188 9.98 -16.85 0.31
CA GLU A 188 11.11 -16.96 1.23
C GLU A 188 12.00 -15.72 1.19
N ARG A 189 12.29 -15.21 -0.01
CA ARG A 189 13.05 -13.97 -0.18
C ARG A 189 12.32 -12.80 0.48
N ASN A 190 11.05 -12.57 0.14
CA ASN A 190 10.26 -11.45 0.67
C ASN A 190 10.15 -11.53 2.20
N ASN A 191 9.86 -12.71 2.76
CA ASN A 191 9.78 -12.94 4.20
C ASN A 191 11.10 -12.59 4.89
N ARG A 192 12.25 -12.99 4.31
CA ARG A 192 13.56 -12.61 4.84
C ARG A 192 13.76 -11.09 4.86
N HIS A 193 13.35 -10.38 3.81
CA HIS A 193 13.48 -8.92 3.76
C HIS A 193 12.55 -8.22 4.74
N ILE A 194 11.31 -8.70 4.89
CA ILE A 194 10.33 -8.20 5.85
C ILE A 194 10.84 -8.38 7.30
N VAL A 195 11.37 -9.56 7.64
CA VAL A 195 12.00 -9.80 8.96
C VAL A 195 13.20 -8.87 9.17
N ASN A 196 14.05 -8.70 8.15
CA ASN A 196 15.20 -7.79 8.24
C ASN A 196 14.77 -6.32 8.41
N ALA A 197 13.65 -5.90 7.80
CA ALA A 197 13.07 -4.57 8.02
C ALA A 197 12.67 -4.38 9.50
N GLY A 198 12.07 -5.41 10.10
CA GLY A 198 11.77 -5.42 11.53
C GLY A 198 13.02 -5.31 12.41
N VAL A 199 14.10 -6.05 12.09
CA VAL A 199 15.38 -5.94 12.80
C VAL A 199 15.97 -4.52 12.72
N ILE A 200 15.92 -3.90 11.54
CA ILE A 200 16.36 -2.51 11.36
C ILE A 200 15.50 -1.56 12.20
N LEU A 201 14.17 -1.74 12.18
CA LEU A 201 13.25 -0.90 12.95
C LEU A 201 13.49 -1.00 14.45
N ASP A 202 13.68 -2.21 15.00
CA ASP A 202 14.01 -2.41 16.41
C ASP A 202 15.31 -1.67 16.78
N SER A 203 16.33 -1.74 15.92
CA SER A 203 17.60 -1.00 16.14
C SER A 203 17.40 0.52 16.11
N LEU A 204 16.53 1.02 15.24
CA LEU A 204 16.23 2.45 15.12
C LEU A 204 15.39 2.94 16.30
N ALA A 205 14.42 2.16 16.77
CA ALA A 205 13.60 2.50 17.93
C ALA A 205 14.45 2.70 19.19
N LEU A 206 15.51 1.90 19.39
CA LEU A 206 16.47 2.10 20.48
C LEU A 206 17.25 3.41 20.37
N ARG A 207 17.54 3.88 19.15
CA ARG A 207 18.29 5.12 18.89
C ARG A 207 17.41 6.36 18.89
N LEU A 208 16.11 6.21 18.67
CA LEU A 208 15.12 7.29 18.61
C LEU A 208 14.43 7.52 19.95
N ALA A 209 14.99 6.98 21.03
CA ALA A 209 14.56 7.31 22.39
C ALA A 209 14.52 8.84 22.58
N PRO A 210 13.60 9.38 23.40
CA PRO A 210 13.31 10.82 23.50
C PRO A 210 14.53 11.73 23.79
N GLU A 211 15.62 11.15 24.29
CA GLU A 211 16.85 11.85 24.65
C GLU A 211 17.88 11.92 23.50
N SER A 212 17.57 11.37 22.32
CA SER A 212 18.49 11.31 21.17
C SER A 212 18.40 12.55 20.28
N GLU A 213 19.55 13.08 19.86
CA GLU A 213 19.66 14.16 18.87
C GLU A 213 19.46 13.67 17.42
N VAL A 214 19.52 12.36 17.19
CA VAL A 214 19.40 11.78 15.84
C VAL A 214 17.93 11.70 15.46
N GLN A 215 17.53 12.40 14.40
CA GLN A 215 16.18 12.35 13.85
C GLN A 215 16.18 11.74 12.45
N PHE A 216 15.25 10.81 12.22
CA PHE A 216 14.94 10.31 10.89
C PHE A 216 13.54 10.79 10.52
N PRO A 217 13.39 11.83 9.66
CA PRO A 217 12.09 12.36 9.28
C PRO A 217 11.14 11.31 8.69
N TYR A 218 11.71 10.27 8.07
CA TYR A 218 10.93 9.14 7.59
C TYR A 218 10.21 8.38 8.72
N ILE A 219 10.75 8.29 9.93
CA ILE A 219 10.21 7.40 10.96
C ILE A 219 9.21 8.16 11.82
N SER A 220 7.98 7.67 11.91
CA SER A 220 7.01 8.21 12.84
C SER A 220 7.35 7.76 14.27
N LEU A 221 7.37 8.72 15.19
CA LEU A 221 7.47 8.48 16.63
C LEU A 221 6.12 8.66 17.34
N GLN A 222 5.09 9.02 16.59
CA GLN A 222 3.75 9.18 17.13
C GLN A 222 3.08 7.82 17.20
N THR A 223 2.62 7.45 18.40
CA THR A 223 1.65 6.36 18.53
C THR A 223 0.35 6.83 17.86
N SER A 224 -0.03 6.18 16.76
CA SER A 224 -1.30 6.45 16.10
C SER A 224 -2.45 6.39 17.11
N SER A 225 -3.34 7.37 17.07
CA SER A 225 -4.56 7.36 17.88
C SER A 225 -5.48 6.23 17.40
N SER A 226 -5.97 5.43 18.34
CA SER A 226 -6.84 4.25 18.13
C SER A 226 -8.08 4.45 17.22
N ALA A 227 -8.52 5.69 16.95
CA ALA A 227 -9.74 5.95 16.18
C ALA A 227 -9.62 5.67 14.67
N THR A 228 -8.44 5.77 14.07
CA THR A 228 -8.23 5.46 12.64
C THR A 228 -8.01 3.97 12.38
N GLU A 229 -7.71 3.19 13.42
CA GLU A 229 -7.34 1.77 13.33
C GLU A 229 -8.54 0.87 13.01
N THR A 230 -9.76 1.31 13.31
CA THR A 230 -10.98 0.52 13.09
C THR A 230 -11.73 0.89 11.81
N MET A 231 -11.28 1.93 11.09
CA MET A 231 -11.95 2.40 9.89
C MET A 231 -11.45 1.67 8.65
N THR A 232 -12.36 0.94 8.02
CA THR A 232 -12.18 0.32 6.72
C THR A 232 -12.68 1.24 5.62
N ARG A 233 -11.94 1.29 4.50
CA ARG A 233 -12.16 2.23 3.40
C ARG A 233 -12.24 1.52 2.06
N ALA A 234 -13.18 1.90 1.21
CA ALA A 234 -13.24 1.40 -0.15
C ALA A 234 -13.43 2.55 -1.15
N ALA A 235 -12.67 2.52 -2.24
CA ALA A 235 -12.84 3.48 -3.32
C ALA A 235 -14.08 3.13 -4.15
N CYS A 236 -14.88 4.15 -4.46
CA CYS A 236 -16.03 3.99 -5.34
C CYS A 236 -15.59 3.73 -6.78
N LYS A 237 -16.22 2.75 -7.44
CA LYS A 237 -15.82 2.30 -8.77
C LYS A 237 -15.84 3.39 -9.84
N ASP A 238 -16.93 4.15 -9.95
CA ASP A 238 -17.15 5.09 -11.07
C ASP A 238 -17.26 6.55 -10.65
N MET A 239 -17.05 6.85 -9.37
CA MET A 239 -17.07 8.21 -8.84
C MET A 239 -15.83 8.44 -7.98
N PRO A 240 -15.29 9.68 -7.94
CA PRO A 240 -14.25 10.06 -6.98
C PRO A 240 -14.85 10.13 -5.57
N CYS A 241 -15.17 8.98 -4.98
CA CYS A 241 -15.63 8.91 -3.59
C CYS A 241 -14.98 7.77 -2.84
N ILE A 242 -15.08 7.88 -1.52
CA ILE A 242 -14.69 6.88 -0.54
C ILE A 242 -15.91 6.49 0.28
N MET A 243 -16.10 5.18 0.47
CA MET A 243 -16.92 4.64 1.53
C MET A 243 -16.04 4.36 2.74
N GLU A 244 -16.47 4.85 3.91
CA GLU A 244 -15.85 4.51 5.19
C GLU A 244 -16.83 3.71 6.05
N THR A 245 -16.32 2.69 6.74
CA THR A 245 -17.10 1.87 7.67
C THR A 245 -16.24 1.41 8.84
N ASN A 246 -16.86 1.27 10.01
CA ASN A 246 -16.27 0.63 11.19
C ASN A 246 -16.80 -0.80 11.38
N ILE A 247 -17.51 -1.35 10.40
CA ILE A 247 -17.95 -2.74 10.41
C ILE A 247 -16.72 -3.63 10.25
N GLU A 248 -16.49 -4.49 11.24
CA GLU A 248 -15.40 -5.46 11.22
C GLU A 248 -15.61 -6.46 10.08
N ALA A 249 -14.68 -6.48 9.12
CA ALA A 249 -14.70 -7.39 7.98
C ALA A 249 -13.94 -8.71 8.26
N ILE A 250 -12.93 -8.67 9.13
CA ILE A 250 -12.12 -9.84 9.53
C ILE A 250 -12.36 -10.10 11.01
N PRO A 251 -13.00 -11.23 11.40
CA PRO A 251 -13.24 -11.54 12.80
C PRO A 251 -11.95 -11.89 13.54
N ASN A 252 -11.87 -11.48 14.80
CA ASN A 252 -10.99 -12.10 15.81
C ASN A 252 -9.49 -12.08 15.46
N LEU A 253 -9.00 -10.97 14.90
CA LEU A 253 -7.54 -10.78 14.83
C LEU A 253 -6.97 -10.86 16.25
N LEU A 254 -5.95 -11.71 16.43
CA LEU A 254 -5.21 -11.83 17.69
C LEU A 254 -4.63 -10.47 18.08
N ASP A 255 -4.37 -10.28 19.37
CA ASP A 255 -3.62 -9.12 19.86
C ASP A 255 -2.33 -8.93 19.05
N SER A 256 -2.19 -7.74 18.47
CA SER A 256 -1.04 -7.34 17.64
C SER A 256 0.25 -7.16 18.43
N THR A 257 0.20 -7.29 19.76
CA THR A 257 1.37 -7.12 20.64
C THR A 257 2.38 -8.26 20.45
N VAL A 258 3.62 -7.90 20.14
CA VAL A 258 4.77 -8.81 19.96
C VAL A 258 6.01 -8.24 20.66
N SER A 259 7.04 -9.07 20.89
CA SER A 259 8.27 -8.63 21.58
C SER A 259 9.29 -7.92 20.70
N SER A 260 9.18 -8.05 19.37
CA SER A 260 10.11 -7.47 18.40
C SER A 260 9.44 -7.27 17.06
N ALA A 261 9.81 -6.21 16.34
CA ALA A 261 9.29 -5.94 15.01
C ALA A 261 9.70 -7.03 13.99
N SER A 262 10.80 -7.74 14.26
CA SER A 262 11.24 -8.88 13.44
C SER A 262 10.26 -10.06 13.46
N GLU A 263 9.33 -10.11 14.42
CA GLU A 263 8.31 -11.17 14.53
C GLU A 263 7.12 -11.00 13.59
N ILE A 264 7.08 -9.93 12.78
CA ILE A 264 5.94 -9.59 11.93
C ILE A 264 5.42 -10.79 11.10
N ILE A 265 6.29 -11.55 10.43
CA ILE A 265 5.88 -12.73 9.64
C ILE A 265 5.33 -13.84 10.54
N ALA A 266 5.98 -14.12 11.67
CA ALA A 266 5.53 -15.15 12.60
C ALA A 266 4.17 -14.77 13.23
N HIS A 267 3.93 -13.48 13.47
CA HIS A 267 2.63 -12.95 13.88
C HIS A 267 1.59 -13.13 12.78
N THR A 268 1.88 -12.68 11.55
CA THR A 268 0.98 -12.86 10.40
C THR A 268 0.58 -14.32 10.22
N MET A 269 1.52 -15.26 10.29
CA MET A 269 1.22 -16.69 10.17
C MET A 269 0.30 -17.20 11.30
N ARG A 270 0.48 -16.72 12.53
CA ARG A 270 -0.43 -17.07 13.65
C ARG A 270 -1.84 -16.51 13.42
N GLN A 271 -1.96 -15.31 12.87
CA GLN A 271 -3.25 -14.73 12.50
C GLN A 271 -3.96 -15.61 11.46
N PHE A 272 -3.27 -15.95 10.37
CA PHE A 272 -3.83 -16.83 9.34
C PHE A 272 -4.20 -18.22 9.85
N GLN A 273 -3.46 -18.77 10.82
CA GLN A 273 -3.80 -20.05 11.46
C GLN A 273 -5.02 -19.96 12.39
N ALA A 274 -5.25 -18.79 13.00
CA ALA A 274 -6.39 -18.54 13.86
C ALA A 274 -7.67 -18.26 13.04
N LEU A 275 -7.53 -17.69 11.85
CA LEU A 275 -8.64 -17.48 10.92
C LEU A 275 -9.12 -18.81 10.37
N SER A 276 -10.44 -19.02 10.40
CA SER A 276 -11.04 -20.18 9.73
C SER A 276 -10.97 -20.02 8.21
N THR A 277 -10.97 -21.14 7.47
CA THR A 277 -11.07 -21.13 6.00
C THR A 277 -12.32 -20.37 5.55
N ASP A 278 -13.47 -20.62 6.20
CA ASP A 278 -14.74 -19.95 5.89
C ASP A 278 -14.66 -18.43 6.12
N SER A 279 -13.97 -17.98 7.17
CA SER A 279 -13.77 -16.55 7.45
C SER A 279 -12.91 -15.90 6.37
N THR A 280 -11.85 -16.59 5.94
CA THR A 280 -10.94 -16.10 4.89
C THR A 280 -11.67 -16.01 3.56
N GLU A 281 -12.36 -17.08 3.15
CA GLU A 281 -13.13 -17.10 1.91
C GLU A 281 -14.22 -16.04 1.91
N ARG A 282 -14.96 -15.88 3.03
CA ARG A 282 -15.97 -14.83 3.18
C ARG A 282 -15.38 -13.44 3.03
N PHE A 283 -14.25 -13.16 3.67
CA PHE A 283 -13.60 -11.86 3.55
C PHE A 283 -13.23 -11.54 2.10
N LEU A 284 -12.75 -12.54 1.35
CA LEU A 284 -12.39 -12.38 -0.06
C LEU A 284 -13.63 -12.23 -0.98
N GLN A 285 -14.71 -12.94 -0.67
CA GLN A 285 -15.95 -12.97 -1.48
C GLN A 285 -17.01 -11.93 -1.08
N CYS A 286 -16.80 -11.22 0.03
CA CYS A 286 -17.70 -10.17 0.50
C CYS A 286 -16.92 -8.94 0.97
N SER A 287 -15.83 -8.57 0.30
CA SER A 287 -14.98 -7.50 0.77
C SER A 287 -15.69 -6.13 0.72
N PRO A 288 -15.29 -5.13 1.53
CA PRO A 288 -15.87 -3.79 1.54
C PRO A 288 -15.97 -3.10 0.17
N SER A 289 -15.09 -3.41 -0.80
CA SER A 289 -15.20 -2.85 -2.15
C SER A 289 -16.48 -3.26 -2.88
N PHE A 290 -17.14 -4.35 -2.47
CA PHE A 290 -18.40 -4.81 -3.05
C PHE A 290 -19.62 -3.98 -2.62
N ALA A 291 -19.48 -3.11 -1.60
CA ALA A 291 -20.52 -2.13 -1.30
C ALA A 291 -20.56 -0.95 -2.30
N VAL A 292 -19.51 -0.79 -3.11
CA VAL A 292 -19.31 0.38 -3.98
C VAL A 292 -18.86 0.01 -5.41
N ASP A 293 -19.09 -1.22 -5.83
CA ASP A 293 -18.74 -1.76 -7.15
C ASP A 293 -19.88 -1.70 -8.17
N VAL A 294 -21.04 -1.16 -7.76
CA VAL A 294 -22.30 -1.03 -8.51
C VAL A 294 -22.87 -2.35 -9.07
N ASP A 295 -22.37 -3.51 -8.63
CA ASP A 295 -22.85 -4.81 -9.04
C ASP A 295 -23.95 -5.29 -8.08
N PRO A 296 -25.20 -5.51 -8.54
CA PRO A 296 -26.27 -5.97 -7.66
C PRO A 296 -26.10 -7.42 -7.18
N GLU A 297 -25.18 -8.19 -7.75
CA GLU A 297 -24.93 -9.58 -7.38
C GLU A 297 -23.83 -9.73 -6.31
N THR A 298 -23.14 -8.66 -5.96
CA THR A 298 -22.11 -8.64 -4.91
C THR A 298 -22.62 -7.91 -3.66
N SER A 299 -21.97 -8.16 -2.53
CA SER A 299 -22.31 -7.50 -1.27
C SER A 299 -21.13 -7.47 -0.31
N PHE A 300 -21.01 -6.40 0.47
CA PHE A 300 -20.16 -6.39 1.65
C PHE A 300 -20.83 -7.16 2.80
N CYS A 301 -20.09 -8.08 3.43
CA CYS A 301 -20.55 -8.91 4.53
C CYS A 301 -19.70 -8.60 5.78
N SER A 302 -20.33 -8.50 6.95
CA SER A 302 -19.59 -8.42 8.21
C SER A 302 -18.90 -9.74 8.56
N ALA A 303 -17.93 -9.66 9.47
CA ALA A 303 -17.23 -10.81 10.02
C ALA A 303 -18.18 -11.91 10.60
N SER A 304 -19.28 -11.50 11.25
CA SER A 304 -20.29 -12.42 11.81
C SER A 304 -21.25 -13.00 10.77
N GLY A 305 -21.27 -12.47 9.55
CA GLY A 305 -22.22 -12.86 8.50
C GLY A 305 -23.66 -12.38 8.71
N GLU A 306 -23.91 -11.53 9.72
CA GLU A 306 -25.25 -11.06 10.07
C GLU A 306 -25.66 -9.79 9.29
N LEU A 307 -24.71 -9.07 8.71
CA LEU A 307 -24.97 -7.89 7.89
C LEU A 307 -24.84 -8.23 6.40
N ASN A 308 -25.98 -8.37 5.73
CA ASN A 308 -26.07 -8.23 4.27
C ASN A 308 -26.52 -6.80 3.98
N LEU A 309 -25.59 -5.92 3.58
CA LEU A 309 -25.88 -4.54 3.20
C LEU A 309 -26.54 -4.45 1.82
N GLY A 310 -27.58 -5.25 1.59
CA GLY A 310 -28.55 -5.11 0.50
C GLY A 310 -29.81 -4.33 0.91
N LYS A 311 -30.01 -4.04 2.21
CA LYS A 311 -31.12 -3.21 2.73
C LYS A 311 -30.70 -2.48 4.01
N THR A 312 -30.46 -1.18 3.88
CA THR A 312 -30.53 -0.14 4.93
C THR A 312 -30.08 -0.55 6.35
N GLU A 313 -28.80 -0.33 6.68
CA GLU A 313 -28.31 0.17 7.99
C GLU A 313 -26.83 0.60 7.88
N GLU A 314 -26.33 1.36 8.86
CA GLU A 314 -25.50 2.58 8.72
C GLU A 314 -24.12 2.48 8.03
N ILE A 315 -23.98 3.25 6.94
CA ILE A 315 -22.69 3.76 6.43
C ILE A 315 -22.40 5.07 7.15
N SER A 316 -21.24 5.18 7.81
CA SER A 316 -20.93 6.33 8.67
C SER A 316 -20.75 7.62 7.88
N SER A 317 -20.29 7.54 6.63
CA SER A 317 -20.33 8.65 5.67
C SER A 317 -19.95 8.21 4.25
N PHE A 318 -20.41 8.98 3.27
CA PHE A 318 -19.84 9.01 1.92
C PHE A 318 -19.25 10.39 1.70
N SER A 319 -17.99 10.46 1.31
CA SER A 319 -17.35 11.71 0.89
C SER A 319 -17.13 11.66 -0.61
N SER A 320 -17.71 12.62 -1.34
CA SER A 320 -17.51 12.83 -2.77
C SER A 320 -16.52 13.97 -3.00
N TYR A 321 -15.53 13.75 -3.87
CA TYR A 321 -14.43 14.67 -4.15
C TYR A 321 -14.46 15.21 -5.58
#